data_AF-A0A4Y9L573-F1
#
_entry.id   AF-A0A4Y9L573-F1
#
_cell.length_a   1.000
_cell.length_b   1.000
_cell.length_c   1.000
_cell.angle_alpha   90.00
_cell.angle_beta   90.00
_cell.angle_gamma   90.00
#
_symmetry.space_group_name_H-M   'P 1'
#
loop_
_entity.id
_entity.type
_entity.pdbx_description
1 polymer ?
#
loop_
_entity_poly.entity_id
_entity_poly.type
_entity_poly.pdbx_seq_one_letter_code
_entity_poly.pdbx_strand_id
1 'polypeptide(L)'
;MMRNLRTIDVALDEMLVNLAAIVLRLSKPEVTRTPEARRALAQSIHQYAVCAAHSTDPRVHELKSELEETLRPNLRIVANNGVKVS
;
A
#
# COMPACT_ATOMS: atom_id res chain seq x y z
N MET A 1 28.34 20.11 3.99
CA MET A 1 27.91 18.98 3.14
C MET A 1 26.93 18.05 3.85
N MET A 2 27.26 17.49 5.02
CA MET A 2 26.41 16.52 5.73
C MET A 2 25.03 17.05 6.20
N ARG A 3 24.91 18.33 6.56
CA ARG A 3 23.61 18.93 6.93
C ARG A 3 22.60 18.96 5.78
N ASN A 4 23.06 19.19 4.55
CA ASN A 4 22.18 19.27 3.39
C ASN A 4 21.61 17.90 3.01
N LEU A 5 22.42 16.84 3.15
CA LEU A 5 21.97 15.46 2.93
C LEU A 5 20.88 15.07 3.93
N ARG A 6 21.07 15.39 5.22
CA ARG A 6 20.05 15.15 6.24
C ARG A 6 18.74 15.90 5.98
N THR A 7 18.80 17.13 5.47
CA THR A 7 17.60 17.88 5.09
C THR A 7 16.87 17.23 3.91
N ILE A 8 17.61 16.68 2.94
CA ILE A 8 17.04 15.94 1.81
C ILE A 8 16.37 14.65 2.30
N ASP A 9 17.02 13.89 3.18
CA ASP A 9 16.45 12.66 3.74
C ASP A 9 15.12 12.93 4.45
N VAL A 10 15.08 13.97 5.29
CA VAL A 10 13.84 14.38 5.99
C VAL A 10 12.75 14.81 4.98
N ALA A 11 13.11 15.56 3.93
CA ALA A 11 12.14 15.96 2.92
C ALA A 11 11.60 14.77 2.10
N LEU A 12 12.44 13.77 1.83
CA LEU A 12 12.04 12.53 1.17
C LEU A 12 11.11 11.70 2.08
N ASP A 13 11.43 11.59 3.37
CA ASP A 13 10.59 10.89 4.35
C ASP A 13 9.20 11.54 4.45
N GLU A 14 9.13 12.88 4.53
CA GLU A 14 7.87 13.62 4.52
C GLU A 14 7.09 13.43 3.20
N MET A 15 7.79 13.41 2.06
CA MET A 15 7.15 13.10 0.78
C MET A 15 6.56 11.69 0.76
N LEU A 16 7.26 10.70 1.33
CA LEU A 16 6.78 9.32 1.45
C LEU A 16 5.55 9.24 2.35
N VAL A 17 5.53 9.93 3.49
CA VAL A 17 4.35 10.00 4.36
C VAL A 17 3.13 10.54 3.59
N ASN A 18 3.30 11.63 2.85
CA ASN A 18 2.22 12.22 2.06
C ASN A 18 1.75 11.31 0.92
N LEU A 19 2.70 10.65 0.23
CA LEU A 19 2.38 9.69 -0.83
C LEU A 19 1.56 8.52 -0.29
N ALA A 20 1.93 7.96 0.87
CA ALA A 20 1.20 6.87 1.49
C ALA A 20 -0.25 7.24 1.78
N ALA A 21 -0.49 8.45 2.32
CA ALA A 21 -1.83 8.95 2.58
C ALA A 21 -2.69 9.04 1.31
N ILE A 22 -2.08 9.39 0.16
CA ILE A 22 -2.77 9.39 -1.14
C ILE A 22 -3.11 7.96 -1.56
N VAL A 23 -2.16 7.02 -1.45
CA VAL A 23 -2.38 5.61 -1.84
C VAL A 23 -3.44 4.95 -0.95
N LEU A 24 -3.47 5.24 0.35
CA LEU A 24 -4.53 4.80 1.27
C LEU A 24 -5.91 5.34 0.89
N ARG A 25 -5.99 6.55 0.36
CA ARG A 25 -7.27 7.07 -0.17
C ARG A 25 -7.69 6.34 -1.45
N LEU A 26 -6.73 5.91 -2.27
CA LEU A 26 -7.00 5.14 -3.48
C LEU A 26 -7.39 3.68 -3.18
N SER A 27 -6.97 3.11 -2.04
CA SER A 27 -7.31 1.73 -1.64
C SER A 27 -8.78 1.53 -1.25
N LYS A 28 -9.54 2.62 -1.14
CA LYS A 28 -10.96 2.59 -0.81
C LYS A 28 -11.76 1.77 -1.84
N PRO A 29 -12.65 0.87 -1.40
CA PRO A 29 -13.42 0.00 -2.30
C PRO A 29 -14.25 0.74 -3.34
N GLU A 30 -14.59 2.01 -3.11
CA GLU A 30 -15.31 2.86 -4.07
C GLU A 30 -14.46 3.19 -5.30
N VAL A 31 -13.13 3.21 -5.15
CA VAL A 31 -12.16 3.59 -6.18
C VAL A 31 -11.56 2.36 -6.87
N THR A 32 -11.35 1.25 -6.13
CA THR A 32 -10.71 0.02 -6.65
C THR A 32 -11.71 -1.08 -7.00
N ARG A 33 -12.87 -0.74 -7.54
CA ARG A 33 -13.92 -1.72 -7.90
C ARG A 33 -13.54 -2.59 -9.10
N THR A 34 -12.75 -2.06 -10.02
CA THR A 34 -12.37 -2.78 -11.23
C THR A 34 -11.08 -3.58 -11.01
N PRO A 35 -10.91 -4.73 -11.69
CA PRO A 35 -9.67 -5.49 -11.66
C PRO A 35 -8.45 -4.65 -12.06
N GLU A 36 -8.61 -3.74 -13.02
CA GLU A 36 -7.55 -2.85 -13.50
C GLU A 36 -7.15 -1.84 -12.42
N ALA A 37 -8.11 -1.20 -11.76
CA ALA A 37 -7.84 -0.26 -10.68
C ALA A 37 -7.17 -0.96 -9.48
N ARG A 38 -7.60 -2.20 -9.18
CA ARG A 38 -6.97 -3.02 -8.13
C ARG A 38 -5.53 -3.40 -8.47
N ARG A 39 -5.24 -3.73 -9.74
CA ARG A 39 -3.86 -3.97 -10.20
C ARG A 39 -3.00 -2.70 -10.11
N ALA A 40 -3.53 -1.55 -10.52
CA ALA A 40 -2.84 -0.28 -10.42
C ALA A 40 -2.51 0.07 -8.96
N LEU A 41 -3.46 -0.11 -8.04
CA LEU A 41 -3.22 0.05 -6.60
C LEU A 41 -2.09 -0.86 -6.11
N ALA A 42 -2.10 -2.14 -6.48
CA ALA A 42 -1.05 -3.08 -6.09
C ALA A 42 0.34 -2.65 -6.58
N GLN A 43 0.43 -2.12 -7.81
CA GLN A 43 1.68 -1.56 -8.34
C GLN A 43 2.13 -0.33 -7.55
N SER A 44 1.22 0.60 -7.25
CA SER A 44 1.53 1.79 -6.44
C SER A 44 2.04 1.43 -5.04
N ILE A 45 1.41 0.43 -4.39
CA ILE A 45 1.84 -0.06 -3.08
C ILE A 45 3.20 -0.73 -3.15
N HIS A 46 3.46 -1.53 -4.19
CA HIS A 46 4.76 -2.16 -4.38
C HIS A 46 5.88 -1.11 -4.57
N GLN A 47 5.64 -0.09 -5.40
CA GLN A 47 6.60 1.01 -5.60
C GLN A 47 6.85 1.78 -4.30
N TYR A 48 5.79 2.07 -3.53
CA TYR A 48 5.92 2.67 -2.22
C TYR A 48 6.80 1.83 -1.28
N ALA A 49 6.55 0.52 -1.20
CA ALA A 49 7.29 -0.39 -0.33
C ALA A 49 8.80 -0.45 -0.66
N VAL A 50 9.16 -0.35 -1.94
CA VAL A 50 10.55 -0.26 -2.39
C VAL A 50 11.21 1.03 -1.87
N CYS A 51 10.54 2.18 -1.98
CA CYS A 51 11.07 3.43 -1.46
C CYS A 51 11.14 3.44 0.08
N ALA A 52 10.11 2.93 0.74
CA ALA A 52 10.01 2.84 2.20
C ALA A 52 11.12 1.98 2.83
N ALA A 53 11.60 0.94 2.12
CA ALA A 53 12.65 0.05 2.60
C ALA A 53 13.98 0.77 2.90
N HIS A 54 14.21 1.93 2.29
CA HIS A 54 15.41 2.74 2.48
C HIS A 54 15.21 3.95 3.40
N SER A 55 13.98 4.18 3.88
CA SER A 55 13.66 5.28 4.80
C SER A 55 14.06 4.95 6.24
N THR A 56 14.53 5.96 6.98
CA THR A 56 14.80 5.84 8.42
C THR A 56 13.62 6.26 9.30
N ASP A 57 12.55 6.78 8.70
CA ASP A 57 11.38 7.25 9.43
C ASP A 57 10.45 6.09 9.81
N PRO A 58 10.18 5.84 11.11
CA PRO A 58 9.29 4.76 11.54
C PRO A 58 7.86 4.91 10.99
N ARG A 59 7.38 6.14 10.76
CA ARG A 59 6.03 6.39 10.19
C ARG A 59 5.89 5.77 8.80
N VAL A 60 6.96 5.80 8.01
CA VAL A 60 7.00 5.24 6.65
C VAL A 60 6.89 3.71 6.68
N HIS A 61 7.48 3.05 7.68
CA HIS A 61 7.38 1.60 7.86
C HIS A 61 6.00 1.15 8.36
N GLU A 62 5.38 1.93 9.24
CA GLU A 62 4.00 1.70 9.68
C GLU A 62 3.02 1.84 8.51
N LEU A 63 3.12 2.91 7.74
CA LEU A 63 2.31 3.16 6.55
C LEU A 63 2.50 2.11 5.47
N LYS A 64 3.73 1.60 5.29
CA LYS A 64 4.00 0.47 4.40
C LYS A 64 3.21 -0.76 4.81
N SER A 65 3.23 -1.08 6.11
CA SER A 65 2.53 -2.25 6.64
C SER A 65 1.02 -2.12 6.43
N GLU A 66 0.44 -0.95 6.73
CA GLU A 66 -0.97 -0.66 6.50
C GLU A 66 -1.36 -0.79 5.02
N LEU A 67 -0.54 -0.22 4.11
CA LEU A 67 -0.76 -0.34 2.67
C LEU A 67 -0.72 -1.80 2.20
N GLU A 68 0.25 -2.59 2.64
CA GLU A 68 0.34 -4.01 2.29
C GLU A 68 -0.88 -4.80 2.80
N GLU A 69 -1.45 -4.42 3.95
CA GLU A 69 -2.69 -5.02 4.46
C GLU A 69 -3.89 -4.74 3.55
N THR A 70 -3.97 -3.58 2.90
CA THR A 70 -5.06 -3.28 1.96
C THR A 70 -5.09 -4.20 0.73
N LEU A 71 -3.96 -4.84 0.39
CA LEU A 71 -3.87 -5.81 -0.69
C LEU A 71 -4.32 -7.20 -0.28
N ARG A 72 -4.35 -7.50 1.02
CA ARG A 72 -4.74 -8.82 1.51
C ARG A 72 -6.17 -9.12 1.04
N PRO A 73 -6.39 -10.23 0.31
CA PRO A 73 -7.73 -10.58 -0.12
C PRO A 73 -8.60 -10.83 1.10
N ASN A 74 -9.75 -10.16 1.17
CA ASN A 74 -10.84 -10.54 2.07
C ASN A 74 -11.40 -11.87 1.60
N LEU A 75 -10.74 -12.97 2.00
CA LEU A 75 -11.16 -14.32 1.70
C LEU A 75 -12.48 -14.59 2.42
N ARG A 76 -13.60 -14.47 1.71
CA ARG A 76 -14.89 -14.93 2.18
C ARG A 76 -15.03 -16.40 1.78
N ILE A 77 -14.85 -17.31 2.75
CA ILE A 77 -15.11 -18.74 2.51
C ILE A 77 -16.60 -18.89 2.24
N VAL A 78 -16.97 -19.22 1.01
CA VAL A 78 -18.34 -19.61 0.65
C VAL A 78 -18.37 -21.13 0.68
N ALA A 79 -19.01 -21.71 1.68
CA ALA A 79 -19.29 -23.15 1.68
C ALA A 79 -20.19 -23.45 0.47
N ASN A 80 -19.64 -24.14 -0.53
CA ASN A 80 -20.41 -24.60 -1.66
C ASN A 80 -21.29 -25.76 -1.16
N ASN A 81 -22.55 -25.47 -0.84
CA ASN A 81 -23.51 -26.50 -0.42
C ASN A 81 -23.57 -27.55 -1.54
N GLY A 82 -23.00 -28.72 -1.26
CA GLY A 82 -22.72 -29.77 -2.23
C GLY A 82 -23.93 -30.09 -3.10
N VAL A 83 -23.89 -29.61 -4.34
CA VAL A 83 -24.74 -30.13 -5.40
C VAL A 83 -24.19 -31.51 -5.72
N LYS A 84 -24.92 -32.56 -5.32
CA LYS A 84 -24.72 -33.92 -5.82
C LYS A 84 -24.80 -33.88 -7.33
N VAL A 85 -23.70 -34.21 -8.01
CA VAL A 85 -23.74 -34.62 -9.40
C VAL A 85 -23.88 -36.14 -9.40
N SER A 86 -25.10 -36.57 -9.73
CA SER A 86 -25.57 -37.92 -10.07
C SER A 86 -25.22 -39.07 -9.12
#